data_AF-A0A090QG94-F1
#
_entry.id   AF-A0A090QG94-F1
#
_cell.length_a   1.000
_cell.length_b   1.000
_cell.length_c   1.000
_cell.angle_alpha   90.00
_cell.angle_beta   90.00
_cell.angle_gamma   90.00
#
_symmetry.space_group_name_H-M   'P 1'
#
loop_
_entity.id
_entity.type
_entity.pdbx_description
1 polymer ?
#
loop_
_entity_poly.entity_id
_entity_poly.type
_entity_poly.pdbx_seq_one_letter_code
_entity_poly.pdbx_strand_id
1 'polypeptide(L)'
;MKRAFNYKYIVLMLLLLGTSIATAQDGLNSIPVSETFSENGSYKIKSIAFDNTPGNIDGVSYVYDGDQLMYQIPRSFDMLLDNSTRIVLSNDGKIVVYYHNKKYRPEKEFDNVVVYKEGLLFGSFTTEQYAACSSKENDCTVLYNNYDAVIDYKRSDYGKADYKKVLRSMDEDEEWLHNKMLVIKDNIIYTVSGQKKISVFHTDDLVLEKNVDFEKLYPFIKDFPSPKTVILNVPKTRMTIDQFTEKKSGETLNRLLEKRYNLKSVSKNDKNAAKEFQLYNISMSGYMTRFGFLELTSLNIDAKFDKEDLVKYIDDINFDPATIDNVLPKQYFNYYAMSYRNPNDNVARDEKIAYDKALKQERIRRERLDTINGFFIPRSLEESFLQLDKIMPEKERKILVSLENQPDKYNSDTGGLGIWIRTNWGIIDGSRLQTYFNERNLFDPKKISAIIVAQYIKYLKNESQVARNWERTHPRI
;
A
#
# COMPACT_ATOMS: atom_id res chain seq x y z
N MET A 1 -41.50 -27.22 26.06
CA MET A 1 -40.51 -27.36 24.97
C MET A 1 -39.51 -26.22 25.06
N LYS A 2 -38.36 -26.43 25.73
CA LYS A 2 -37.23 -25.49 25.75
C LYS A 2 -36.12 -26.10 24.90
N ARG A 3 -35.84 -25.53 23.73
CA ARG A 3 -34.69 -25.90 22.90
C ARG A 3 -33.43 -25.30 23.54
N ALA A 4 -32.62 -26.13 24.17
CA ALA A 4 -31.25 -25.80 24.53
C ALA A 4 -30.43 -25.73 23.23
N PHE A 5 -30.12 -24.52 22.79
CA PHE A 5 -29.26 -24.28 21.63
C PHE A 5 -27.81 -24.58 22.05
N ASN A 6 -27.17 -25.46 21.28
CA ASN A 6 -26.01 -26.24 21.69
C ASN A 6 -24.71 -25.41 21.49
N TYR A 7 -24.39 -24.56 22.46
CA TYR A 7 -23.25 -23.62 22.46
C TYR A 7 -21.87 -24.28 22.23
N LYS A 8 -21.75 -25.59 22.49
CA LYS A 8 -20.48 -26.34 22.31
C LYS A 8 -20.02 -26.46 20.86
N TYR A 9 -20.94 -26.43 19.89
CA TYR A 9 -20.57 -26.53 18.47
C TYR A 9 -20.12 -25.21 17.86
N ILE A 10 -20.59 -24.06 18.39
CA ILE A 10 -20.19 -22.72 17.91
C ILE A 10 -18.77 -22.39 18.36
N VAL A 11 -18.40 -22.77 19.60
CA VAL A 11 -17.03 -22.59 20.11
C VAL A 11 -16.03 -23.48 19.37
N LEU A 12 -16.43 -24.71 19.00
CA LEU A 12 -15.59 -25.61 18.20
C LEU A 12 -15.44 -25.12 16.75
N MET A 13 -16.49 -24.54 16.15
CA MET A 13 -16.41 -23.90 14.82
C MET A 13 -15.51 -22.66 14.82
N LEU A 14 -15.57 -21.83 15.87
CA LEU A 14 -14.69 -20.66 16.01
C LEU A 14 -13.22 -21.05 16.25
N LEU A 15 -12.96 -22.17 16.94
CA LEU A 15 -11.61 -22.73 17.10
C LEU A 15 -11.06 -23.34 15.79
N LEU A 16 -11.91 -23.95 14.96
CA LEU A 16 -11.52 -24.50 13.65
C LEU A 16 -11.37 -23.43 12.56
N LEU A 17 -12.10 -22.31 12.68
CA LEU A 17 -11.91 -21.12 11.84
C LEU A 17 -10.67 -20.31 12.25
N GLY A 18 -10.23 -20.42 13.51
CA GLY A 18 -9.03 -19.73 14.02
C GLY A 18 -7.70 -20.34 13.56
N THR A 19 -7.66 -21.61 13.19
CA THR A 19 -6.41 -22.29 12.79
C THR A 19 -6.14 -22.24 11.28
N SER A 20 -7.16 -22.00 10.45
CA SER A 20 -7.02 -21.94 8.99
C SER A 20 -6.65 -20.54 8.46
N ILE A 21 -6.65 -19.52 9.31
CA ILE A 21 -6.17 -18.16 8.98
C ILE A 21 -4.68 -17.99 9.33
N ALA A 22 -4.12 -18.85 10.17
CA ALA A 22 -2.75 -18.70 10.66
C ALA A 22 -1.66 -19.04 9.63
N THR A 23 -1.94 -19.90 8.65
CA THR A 23 -0.92 -20.45 7.73
C THR A 23 -0.94 -19.82 6.32
N ALA A 24 -1.99 -19.10 5.95
CA ALA A 24 -1.98 -18.23 4.77
C ALA A 24 -1.13 -16.96 4.98
N GLN A 25 -0.71 -16.69 6.22
CA GLN A 25 0.15 -15.57 6.58
C GLN A 25 1.65 -15.87 6.39
N ASP A 26 2.07 -17.11 6.17
CA ASP A 26 3.50 -17.44 6.10
C ASP A 26 4.18 -16.90 4.83
N GLY A 27 3.45 -16.80 3.72
CA GLY A 27 3.92 -16.09 2.50
C GLY A 27 4.00 -14.57 2.68
N LEU A 28 3.34 -14.01 3.69
CA LEU A 28 3.36 -12.59 4.05
C LEU A 28 4.24 -12.32 5.27
N ASN A 29 4.98 -13.29 5.81
CA ASN A 29 5.82 -13.12 7.01
C ASN A 29 7.32 -13.13 6.71
N SER A 30 7.70 -13.15 5.43
CA SER A 30 9.10 -13.17 5.01
C SER A 30 9.40 -12.11 3.97
N ILE A 31 10.65 -11.69 3.92
CA ILE A 31 11.21 -10.76 2.95
C ILE A 31 11.92 -11.60 1.88
N PRO A 32 11.49 -11.53 0.61
CA PRO A 32 12.07 -12.35 -0.44
C PRO A 32 13.46 -11.81 -0.84
N VAL A 33 14.40 -12.74 -0.94
CA VAL A 33 15.70 -12.53 -1.59
C VAL A 33 15.82 -13.53 -2.71
N SER A 34 15.92 -13.07 -3.95
CA SER A 34 15.96 -13.94 -5.12
C SER A 34 17.27 -13.82 -5.88
N GLU A 35 17.75 -14.95 -6.38
CA GLU A 35 18.88 -15.01 -7.31
C GLU A 35 18.42 -15.67 -8.61
N THR A 36 18.48 -14.93 -9.72
CA THR A 36 18.14 -15.41 -11.06
C THR A 36 19.39 -15.43 -11.93
N PHE A 37 19.62 -16.54 -12.62
CA PHE A 37 20.79 -16.73 -13.49
C PHE A 37 20.43 -16.47 -14.95
N SER A 38 21.39 -15.97 -15.73
CA SER A 38 21.30 -15.96 -17.19
C SER A 38 21.23 -17.39 -17.74
N GLU A 39 20.76 -17.54 -18.97
CA GLU A 39 20.64 -18.85 -19.63
C GLU A 39 22.00 -19.58 -19.70
N ASN A 40 23.07 -18.86 -20.03
CA ASN A 40 24.43 -19.40 -20.04
C ASN A 40 25.06 -19.60 -18.64
N GLY A 41 24.36 -19.21 -17.57
CA GLY A 41 24.80 -19.33 -16.17
C GLY A 41 25.99 -18.47 -15.77
N SER A 42 26.51 -17.61 -16.66
CA SER A 42 27.69 -16.78 -16.39
C SER A 42 27.36 -15.54 -15.56
N TYR A 43 26.11 -15.05 -15.65
CA TYR A 43 25.64 -13.86 -14.96
C TYR A 43 24.52 -14.21 -14.00
N LYS A 44 24.39 -13.42 -12.93
CA LYS A 44 23.28 -13.53 -11.98
C LYS A 44 22.80 -12.16 -11.54
N ILE A 45 21.50 -12.05 -11.30
CA ILE A 45 20.89 -10.93 -10.60
C ILE A 45 20.43 -11.38 -9.22
N LYS A 46 20.88 -10.69 -8.17
CA LYS A 46 20.41 -10.84 -6.80
C LYS A 46 19.49 -9.67 -6.46
N SER A 47 18.21 -9.95 -6.22
CA SER A 47 17.19 -8.97 -5.83
C SER A 47 16.85 -9.13 -4.35
N ILE A 48 16.87 -8.03 -3.60
CA ILE A 48 16.62 -7.99 -2.16
C ILE A 48 15.53 -6.95 -1.90
N ALA A 49 14.35 -7.40 -1.46
CA ALA A 49 13.32 -6.49 -0.94
C ALA A 49 13.68 -6.00 0.47
N PHE A 50 13.18 -4.82 0.85
CA PHE A 50 13.31 -4.32 2.23
C PHE A 50 12.03 -4.48 3.04
N ASP A 51 10.95 -4.92 2.40
CA ASP A 51 9.71 -5.28 3.07
C ASP A 51 9.11 -6.55 2.43
N ASN A 52 7.92 -6.90 2.90
CA ASN A 52 7.15 -8.07 2.49
C ASN A 52 5.84 -7.65 1.80
N THR A 53 5.75 -6.42 1.29
CA THR A 53 4.52 -5.89 0.69
C THR A 53 4.58 -6.10 -0.82
N PRO A 54 3.76 -6.99 -1.40
CA PRO A 54 3.80 -7.22 -2.84
C PRO A 54 3.48 -5.95 -3.64
N GLY A 55 4.22 -5.72 -4.72
CA GLY A 55 4.11 -4.52 -5.52
C GLY A 55 4.76 -3.30 -4.89
N ASN A 56 5.63 -3.50 -3.90
CA ASN A 56 6.59 -2.49 -3.49
C ASN A 56 7.89 -2.68 -4.30
N ILE A 57 8.53 -1.59 -4.69
CA ILE A 57 9.84 -1.62 -5.35
C ILE A 57 10.98 -1.34 -4.36
N ASP A 58 10.66 -1.06 -3.09
CA ASP A 58 11.64 -0.79 -2.05
C ASP A 58 12.59 -1.98 -1.86
N GLY A 59 13.81 -1.79 -2.31
CA GLY A 59 14.81 -2.83 -2.31
C GLY A 59 16.01 -2.42 -3.13
N VAL A 60 16.85 -3.40 -3.42
CA VAL A 60 18.02 -3.23 -4.27
C VAL A 60 18.29 -4.53 -5.01
N SER A 61 18.67 -4.41 -6.27
CA SER A 61 19.12 -5.54 -7.07
C SER A 61 20.54 -5.31 -7.57
N TYR A 62 21.32 -6.39 -7.60
CA TYR A 62 22.72 -6.39 -7.98
C TYR A 62 22.92 -7.38 -9.11
N VAL A 63 23.56 -6.95 -10.20
CA VAL A 63 23.92 -7.84 -11.31
C VAL A 63 25.41 -8.14 -11.26
N TYR A 64 25.75 -9.41 -11.38
CA TYR A 64 27.13 -9.91 -11.28
C TYR A 64 27.54 -10.69 -12.53
N ASP A 65 28.82 -10.55 -12.89
CA ASP A 65 29.57 -11.46 -13.74
C ASP A 65 30.43 -12.35 -12.83
N GLY A 66 30.03 -13.62 -12.67
CA GLY A 66 30.52 -14.46 -11.59
C GLY A 66 30.30 -13.82 -10.21
N ASP A 67 31.36 -13.33 -9.59
CA ASP A 67 31.33 -12.61 -8.31
C ASP A 67 31.65 -11.10 -8.44
N GLN A 68 31.96 -10.63 -9.64
CA GLN A 68 32.21 -9.21 -9.90
C GLN A 68 30.88 -8.48 -10.05
N LEU A 69 30.65 -7.48 -9.19
CA LEU A 69 29.50 -6.59 -9.33
C LEU A 69 29.64 -5.76 -10.62
N MET A 70 28.64 -5.84 -11.49
CA MET A 70 28.57 -5.04 -12.72
C MET A 70 27.84 -3.72 -12.48
N TYR A 71 26.62 -3.78 -11.95
CA TYR A 71 25.79 -2.61 -11.68
C TYR A 71 24.69 -2.92 -10.66
N GLN A 72 24.02 -1.87 -10.20
CA GLN A 72 22.91 -1.94 -9.26
C GLN A 72 21.65 -1.36 -9.89
N ILE A 73 20.50 -1.89 -9.49
CA ILE A 73 19.19 -1.32 -9.79
C ILE A 73 18.58 -0.93 -8.44
N PRO A 74 18.15 0.33 -8.23
CA PRO A 74 17.64 0.83 -6.94
C PRO A 74 16.19 0.38 -6.67
N ARG A 75 15.90 -0.91 -6.91
CA ARG A 75 14.65 -1.58 -6.56
C ARG A 75 14.83 -3.07 -6.35
N SER A 76 13.87 -3.69 -5.67
CA SER A 76 13.63 -5.12 -5.74
C SER A 76 12.74 -5.50 -6.92
N PHE A 77 12.83 -6.78 -7.27
CA PHE A 77 11.90 -7.50 -8.11
C PHE A 77 11.22 -8.57 -7.27
N ASP A 78 9.92 -8.46 -7.10
CA ASP A 78 9.15 -9.42 -6.31
C ASP A 78 9.08 -10.75 -7.04
N MET A 79 9.42 -11.83 -6.33
CA MET A 79 9.32 -13.19 -6.83
C MET A 79 8.25 -13.93 -6.03
N LEU A 80 7.04 -13.93 -6.58
CA LEU A 80 5.89 -14.62 -6.02
C LEU A 80 5.95 -16.13 -6.32
N LEU A 81 5.36 -16.90 -5.39
CA LEU A 81 5.29 -18.36 -5.49
C LEU A 81 4.24 -18.84 -6.49
N ASP A 82 3.23 -18.01 -6.77
CA ASP A 82 2.33 -18.23 -7.88
C ASP A 82 3.02 -17.79 -9.18
N ASN A 83 2.63 -18.36 -10.32
CA ASN A 83 3.28 -18.12 -11.62
C ASN A 83 3.09 -16.70 -12.16
N SER A 84 2.80 -15.74 -11.29
CA SER A 84 2.45 -14.37 -11.60
C SER A 84 3.66 -13.47 -11.81
N THR A 85 4.89 -13.88 -11.44
CA THR A 85 6.11 -13.07 -11.60
C THR A 85 7.30 -13.87 -12.14
N ARG A 86 8.14 -13.26 -13.00
CA ARG A 86 9.40 -13.85 -13.48
C ARG A 86 10.46 -12.78 -13.75
N ILE A 87 11.73 -13.13 -13.58
CA ILE A 87 12.88 -12.30 -13.99
C ILE A 87 13.65 -13.08 -15.07
N VAL A 88 14.19 -12.35 -16.04
CA VAL A 88 15.12 -12.86 -17.05
C VAL A 88 16.32 -11.94 -17.11
N LEU A 89 17.51 -12.53 -17.22
CA LEU A 89 18.78 -11.82 -17.40
C LEU A 89 19.41 -12.27 -18.72
N SER A 90 19.82 -11.32 -19.56
CA SER A 90 20.51 -11.61 -20.82
C SER A 90 21.85 -12.32 -20.61
N ASN A 91 22.32 -13.01 -21.64
CA ASN A 91 23.58 -13.77 -21.61
C ASN A 91 24.85 -12.89 -21.54
N ASP A 92 24.73 -11.57 -21.64
CA ASP A 92 25.80 -10.59 -21.39
C ASP A 92 25.60 -9.80 -20.09
N GLY A 93 24.56 -10.13 -19.31
CA GLY A 93 24.22 -9.48 -18.06
C GLY A 93 23.70 -8.05 -18.18
N LYS A 94 23.52 -7.48 -19.39
CA LYS A 94 23.17 -6.05 -19.54
C LYS A 94 21.69 -5.77 -19.50
N ILE A 95 20.84 -6.74 -19.86
CA ILE A 95 19.39 -6.58 -19.94
C ILE A 95 18.73 -7.43 -18.85
N VAL A 96 17.90 -6.78 -18.06
CA VAL A 96 17.02 -7.43 -17.08
C VAL A 96 15.58 -7.19 -17.53
N VAL A 97 14.82 -8.26 -17.71
CA VAL A 97 13.39 -8.19 -18.00
C VAL A 97 12.62 -8.76 -16.83
N TYR A 98 11.73 -7.97 -16.25
CA TYR A 98 10.86 -8.40 -15.17
C TYR A 98 9.41 -8.43 -15.63
N TYR A 99 8.75 -9.55 -15.36
CA TYR A 99 7.39 -9.86 -15.73
C TYR A 99 6.55 -9.97 -14.46
N HIS A 100 5.37 -9.35 -14.46
CA HIS A 100 4.36 -9.58 -13.44
C HIS A 100 2.93 -9.37 -13.96
N ASN A 101 1.99 -10.16 -13.46
CA ASN A 101 0.60 -10.11 -13.92
C ASN A 101 -0.20 -8.95 -13.32
N LYS A 102 0.22 -8.39 -12.18
CA LYS A 102 -0.58 -7.42 -11.41
C LYS A 102 0.06 -6.05 -11.38
N LYS A 103 -0.56 -5.07 -12.04
CA LYS A 103 -0.16 -3.67 -11.91
C LYS A 103 -0.66 -3.06 -10.59
N TYR A 104 0.25 -2.75 -9.68
CA TYR A 104 -0.07 -2.20 -8.34
C TYR A 104 -0.18 -0.68 -8.32
N ARG A 105 0.55 0.02 -9.18
CA ARG A 105 0.59 1.49 -9.25
C ARG A 105 0.63 1.99 -10.70
N PRO A 106 0.23 3.24 -10.99
CA PRO A 106 0.08 3.72 -12.37
C PRO A 106 1.42 3.97 -13.10
N GLU A 107 2.52 4.20 -12.37
CA GLU A 107 3.83 4.57 -12.91
C GLU A 107 4.41 3.45 -13.80
N LYS A 108 5.25 3.85 -14.77
CA LYS A 108 5.82 2.93 -15.78
C LYS A 108 6.62 1.77 -15.18
N GLU A 109 7.28 2.02 -14.06
CA GLU A 109 8.08 1.04 -13.34
C GLU A 109 7.26 -0.12 -12.74
N PHE A 110 5.93 0.04 -12.71
CA PHE A 110 4.95 -0.96 -12.28
C PHE A 110 4.13 -1.53 -13.45
N ASP A 111 4.45 -1.19 -14.70
CA ASP A 111 3.90 -1.87 -15.86
C ASP A 111 4.27 -3.36 -15.85
N ASN A 112 3.44 -4.20 -16.46
CA ASN A 112 3.50 -5.65 -16.37
C ASN A 112 4.80 -6.28 -16.89
N VAL A 113 5.44 -5.63 -17.86
CA VAL A 113 6.79 -5.99 -18.30
C VAL A 113 7.66 -4.76 -18.22
N VAL A 114 8.77 -4.84 -17.48
CA VAL A 114 9.75 -3.75 -17.38
C VAL A 114 11.11 -4.24 -17.82
N VAL A 115 11.80 -3.41 -18.60
CA VAL A 115 13.10 -3.71 -19.17
C VAL A 115 14.10 -2.73 -18.61
N TYR A 116 15.15 -3.25 -17.99
CA TYR A 116 16.30 -2.49 -17.53
C TYR A 116 17.49 -2.77 -18.43
N LYS A 117 18.26 -1.72 -18.73
CA LYS A 117 19.55 -1.81 -19.41
C LYS A 117 20.61 -1.19 -18.52
N GLU A 118 21.57 -2.00 -18.09
CA GLU A 118 22.73 -1.57 -17.28
C GLU A 118 22.34 -0.72 -16.05
N GLY A 119 21.30 -1.16 -15.34
CA GLY A 119 20.85 -0.50 -14.10
C GLY A 119 19.69 0.49 -14.28
N LEU A 120 19.42 0.94 -15.51
CA LEU A 120 18.46 2.00 -15.81
C LEU A 120 17.19 1.44 -16.45
N LEU A 121 16.03 1.95 -16.03
CA LEU A 121 14.74 1.63 -16.68
C LEU A 121 14.80 2.10 -18.13
N PHE A 122 14.84 1.14 -19.05
CA PHE A 122 14.92 1.39 -20.49
C PHE A 122 13.53 1.54 -21.10
N GLY A 123 12.61 0.67 -20.71
CA GLY A 123 11.26 0.64 -21.28
C GLY A 123 10.31 -0.24 -20.47
N SER A 124 9.03 -0.15 -20.81
CA SER A 124 7.99 -0.92 -20.13
C SER A 124 6.80 -1.16 -21.04
N PHE A 125 6.03 -2.20 -20.74
CA PHE A 125 4.83 -2.59 -21.46
C PHE A 125 3.70 -2.95 -20.48
N THR A 126 2.51 -2.40 -20.73
CA THR A 126 1.29 -2.89 -20.10
C THR A 126 0.94 -4.28 -20.63
N THR A 127 0.04 -5.00 -19.94
CA THR A 127 -0.48 -6.28 -20.46
C THR A 127 -1.03 -6.14 -21.88
N GLU A 128 -1.79 -5.09 -22.18
CA GLU A 128 -2.39 -4.90 -23.51
C GLU A 128 -1.33 -4.69 -24.60
N GLN A 129 -0.25 -3.97 -24.27
CA GLN A 129 0.85 -3.73 -25.19
C GLN A 129 1.63 -5.02 -25.46
N TYR A 130 1.89 -5.80 -24.40
CA TYR A 130 2.74 -6.99 -24.45
C TYR A 130 2.00 -8.23 -24.96
N ALA A 131 0.91 -8.62 -24.29
CA ALA A 131 0.15 -9.84 -24.59
C ALA A 131 -0.88 -9.68 -25.72
N ALA A 132 -1.07 -8.45 -26.25
CA ALA A 132 -2.01 -8.14 -27.32
C ALA A 132 -3.49 -8.48 -27.00
N CYS A 133 -3.87 -8.45 -25.72
CA CYS A 133 -5.24 -8.69 -25.25
C CYS A 133 -5.86 -7.42 -24.66
N SER A 134 -7.19 -7.40 -24.56
CA SER A 134 -7.91 -6.28 -23.94
C SER A 134 -8.14 -6.56 -22.45
N SER A 135 -7.96 -5.56 -21.58
CA SER A 135 -8.23 -5.72 -20.14
C SER A 135 -9.71 -6.04 -19.82
N LYS A 136 -10.60 -5.98 -20.81
CA LYS A 136 -12.03 -6.35 -20.69
C LYS A 136 -12.27 -7.84 -20.94
N GLU A 137 -11.31 -8.54 -21.49
CA GLU A 137 -11.39 -9.97 -21.75
C GLU A 137 -10.98 -10.75 -20.50
N ASN A 138 -11.64 -11.89 -20.25
CA ASN A 138 -11.20 -12.80 -19.20
C ASN A 138 -9.77 -13.29 -19.51
N ASP A 139 -8.98 -13.49 -18.47
CA ASP A 139 -7.63 -14.07 -18.52
C ASP A 139 -6.59 -13.27 -19.35
N CYS A 140 -6.80 -11.96 -19.53
CA CYS A 140 -5.78 -11.08 -20.12
C CYS A 140 -4.62 -10.84 -19.13
N THR A 141 -3.59 -11.69 -19.19
CA THR A 141 -2.38 -11.62 -18.38
C THR A 141 -1.12 -11.82 -19.22
N VAL A 142 0.02 -11.32 -18.75
CA VAL A 142 1.31 -11.48 -19.47
C VAL A 142 1.87 -12.90 -19.31
N LEU A 143 1.73 -13.47 -18.12
CA LEU A 143 2.12 -14.83 -17.80
C LEU A 143 0.88 -15.68 -17.59
N TYR A 144 0.84 -16.83 -18.24
CA TYR A 144 -0.15 -17.86 -17.98
C TYR A 144 -0.07 -18.29 -16.52
N ASN A 145 -1.23 -18.41 -15.87
CA ASN A 145 -1.28 -18.79 -14.48
C ASN A 145 -2.49 -19.70 -14.22
N ASN A 146 -2.24 -21.00 -14.09
CA ASN A 146 -3.22 -22.00 -13.70
C ASN A 146 -3.06 -22.44 -12.22
N TYR A 147 -2.28 -21.71 -11.42
CA TYR A 147 -1.82 -22.15 -10.09
C TYR A 147 -2.96 -22.68 -9.20
N ASP A 148 -4.04 -21.94 -9.06
CA ASP A 148 -5.18 -22.35 -8.22
C ASP A 148 -6.01 -23.49 -8.81
N ALA A 149 -6.05 -23.59 -10.14
CA ALA A 149 -6.83 -24.61 -10.84
C ALA A 149 -6.21 -26.01 -10.68
N VAL A 150 -4.88 -26.07 -10.66
CA VAL A 150 -4.14 -27.33 -10.65
C VAL A 150 -3.83 -27.86 -9.26
N ILE A 151 -4.00 -27.07 -8.20
CA ILE A 151 -3.75 -27.54 -6.84
C ILE A 151 -4.91 -28.42 -6.36
N ASP A 152 -4.58 -29.62 -5.87
CA ASP A 152 -5.52 -30.44 -5.11
C ASP A 152 -5.49 -30.01 -3.65
N TYR A 153 -6.25 -28.97 -3.31
CA TYR A 153 -6.31 -28.43 -1.96
C TYR A 153 -6.75 -29.45 -0.91
N LYS A 154 -7.53 -30.48 -1.30
CA LYS A 154 -7.97 -31.54 -0.37
C LYS A 154 -6.82 -32.49 -0.05
N ARG A 155 -6.07 -32.93 -1.07
CA ARG A 155 -4.92 -33.83 -0.89
C ARG A 155 -3.66 -33.13 -0.40
N SER A 156 -3.58 -31.81 -0.58
CA SER A 156 -2.45 -31.00 -0.13
C SER A 156 -2.48 -30.68 1.36
N ASP A 157 -3.53 -31.10 2.08
CA ASP A 157 -3.74 -30.75 3.50
C ASP A 157 -3.63 -29.23 3.75
N TYR A 158 -4.15 -28.43 2.81
CA TYR A 158 -4.08 -26.98 2.85
C TYR A 158 -4.64 -26.43 4.17
N GLY A 159 -3.85 -25.60 4.84
CA GLY A 159 -4.18 -25.03 6.15
C GLY A 159 -3.60 -25.77 7.36
N LYS A 160 -2.98 -26.96 7.18
CA LYS A 160 -2.24 -27.67 8.24
C LYS A 160 -0.77 -27.27 8.29
N ALA A 161 -0.13 -27.48 9.45
CA ALA A 161 1.27 -27.11 9.70
C ALA A 161 2.28 -27.89 8.83
N ASP A 162 1.88 -29.05 8.32
CA ASP A 162 2.67 -29.96 7.47
C ASP A 162 2.24 -29.93 6.00
N TYR A 163 1.64 -28.83 5.55
CA TYR A 163 1.20 -28.60 4.17
C TYR A 163 2.25 -29.09 3.14
N LYS A 164 1.81 -29.97 2.24
CA LYS A 164 2.60 -30.41 1.07
C LYS A 164 1.76 -30.20 -0.17
N LYS A 165 2.25 -29.36 -1.10
CA LYS A 165 1.57 -29.09 -2.37
C LYS A 165 1.42 -30.39 -3.18
N VAL A 166 0.19 -30.76 -3.48
CA VAL A 166 -0.18 -31.88 -4.35
C VAL A 166 -0.91 -31.31 -5.57
N LEU A 167 -0.40 -31.62 -6.76
CA LEU A 167 -1.02 -31.25 -8.02
C LEU A 167 -2.10 -32.26 -8.42
N ARG A 168 -3.15 -31.79 -9.08
CA ARG A 168 -4.12 -32.61 -9.80
C ARG A 168 -3.45 -33.19 -11.06
N SER A 169 -3.98 -34.31 -11.54
CA SER A 169 -3.61 -34.79 -12.87
C SER A 169 -4.06 -33.76 -13.91
N MET A 170 -3.21 -33.50 -14.90
CA MET A 170 -3.47 -32.58 -16.00
C MET A 170 -2.84 -33.11 -17.29
N ASP A 171 -3.20 -32.50 -18.41
CA ASP A 171 -2.61 -32.80 -19.70
C ASP A 171 -1.14 -32.30 -19.77
N GLU A 172 -0.33 -32.88 -20.64
CA GLU A 172 1.11 -32.61 -20.73
C GLU A 172 1.41 -31.12 -21.00
N ASP A 173 0.60 -30.47 -21.84
CA ASP A 173 0.73 -29.06 -22.16
C ASP A 173 0.38 -28.15 -20.98
N GLU A 174 -0.65 -28.48 -20.20
CA GLU A 174 -1.01 -27.79 -18.96
C GLU A 174 0.06 -27.94 -17.87
N GLU A 175 0.67 -29.12 -17.77
CA GLU A 175 1.79 -29.37 -16.86
C GLU A 175 3.02 -28.55 -17.29
N TRP A 176 3.28 -28.49 -18.60
CA TRP A 176 4.33 -27.64 -19.14
C TRP A 176 4.06 -26.16 -18.85
N LEU A 177 2.85 -25.67 -19.09
CA LEU A 177 2.47 -24.28 -18.81
C LEU A 177 2.57 -23.95 -17.33
N HIS A 178 2.22 -24.88 -16.43
CA HIS A 178 2.39 -24.69 -15.00
C HIS A 178 3.86 -24.49 -14.60
N ASN A 179 4.79 -25.18 -15.26
CA ASN A 179 6.19 -25.19 -14.85
C ASN A 179 7.06 -24.20 -15.66
N LYS A 180 6.68 -23.94 -16.92
CA LYS A 180 7.53 -23.33 -17.95
C LYS A 180 6.81 -22.29 -18.83
N MET A 181 5.75 -21.63 -18.36
CA MET A 181 5.07 -20.58 -19.17
C MET A 181 5.99 -19.43 -19.67
N LEU A 182 7.23 -19.36 -19.18
CA LEU A 182 8.30 -18.55 -19.73
C LEU A 182 9.53 -19.42 -19.95
N VAL A 183 10.06 -19.41 -21.18
CA VAL A 183 11.33 -20.05 -21.56
C VAL A 183 12.23 -19.08 -22.30
N ILE A 184 13.53 -19.35 -22.30
CA ILE A 184 14.56 -18.55 -22.96
C ILE A 184 15.48 -19.43 -23.79
N LYS A 185 15.86 -18.96 -24.98
CA LYS A 185 16.90 -19.58 -25.81
C LYS A 185 17.63 -18.51 -26.61
N ASP A 186 18.96 -18.49 -26.52
CA ASP A 186 19.83 -17.61 -27.28
C ASP A 186 19.38 -16.13 -27.20
N ASN A 187 19.16 -15.61 -25.99
CA ASN A 187 18.70 -14.23 -25.71
C ASN A 187 17.28 -13.88 -26.22
N ILE A 188 16.49 -14.88 -26.64
CA ILE A 188 15.09 -14.72 -27.03
C ILE A 188 14.19 -15.29 -25.95
N ILE A 189 13.26 -14.47 -25.46
CA ILE A 189 12.32 -14.82 -24.40
C ILE A 189 10.97 -15.17 -25.02
N TYR A 190 10.42 -16.32 -24.66
CA TYR A 190 9.10 -16.78 -25.06
C TYR A 190 8.20 -16.81 -23.84
N THR A 191 7.12 -16.04 -23.87
CA THR A 191 6.14 -15.95 -22.78
C THR A 191 4.77 -16.34 -23.27
N VAL A 192 4.10 -17.25 -22.56
CA VAL A 192 2.71 -17.61 -22.81
C VAL A 192 1.79 -16.76 -21.93
N SER A 193 0.80 -16.09 -22.54
CA SER A 193 -0.23 -15.29 -21.87
C SER A 193 -1.36 -16.16 -21.30
N GLY A 194 -2.24 -15.57 -20.47
CA GLY A 194 -3.45 -16.24 -19.99
C GLY A 194 -4.39 -16.71 -21.11
N GLN A 195 -4.35 -16.05 -22.27
CA GLN A 195 -5.11 -16.44 -23.47
C GLN A 195 -4.40 -17.50 -24.34
N LYS A 196 -3.35 -18.16 -23.81
CA LYS A 196 -2.50 -19.10 -24.56
C LYS A 196 -1.96 -18.52 -25.87
N LYS A 197 -1.56 -17.25 -25.84
CA LYS A 197 -0.81 -16.59 -26.91
C LYS A 197 0.65 -16.43 -26.51
N ILE A 198 1.54 -16.59 -27.46
CA ILE A 198 2.98 -16.41 -27.26
C ILE A 198 3.36 -15.00 -27.70
N SER A 199 4.15 -14.36 -26.83
CA SER A 199 4.94 -13.17 -27.16
C SER A 199 6.42 -13.57 -27.17
N VAL A 200 7.14 -13.09 -28.17
CA VAL A 200 8.57 -13.35 -28.40
C VAL A 200 9.32 -12.04 -28.24
N PHE A 201 10.23 -11.97 -27.28
CA PHE A 201 10.99 -10.76 -26.97
C PHE A 201 12.49 -10.99 -27.17
N HIS A 202 13.08 -10.24 -28.09
CA HIS A 202 14.49 -10.30 -28.41
C HIS A 202 15.26 -9.31 -27.52
N THR A 203 16.19 -9.80 -26.69
CA THR A 203 16.91 -8.90 -25.76
C THR A 203 18.03 -8.10 -26.41
N ASP A 204 18.54 -8.53 -27.57
CA ASP A 204 19.67 -7.88 -28.25
C ASP A 204 19.25 -6.56 -28.94
N ASP A 205 18.09 -6.56 -29.61
CA ASP A 205 17.54 -5.42 -30.35
C ASP A 205 16.25 -4.85 -29.73
N LEU A 206 15.74 -5.50 -28.68
CA LEU A 206 14.55 -5.09 -27.90
C LEU A 206 13.26 -5.10 -28.73
N VAL A 207 13.18 -6.03 -29.69
CA VAL A 207 12.00 -6.25 -30.53
C VAL A 207 11.00 -7.19 -29.84
N LEU A 208 9.72 -6.82 -29.90
CA LEU A 208 8.60 -7.63 -29.40
C LEU A 208 7.72 -8.08 -30.56
N GLU A 209 7.62 -9.39 -30.75
CA GLU A 209 6.62 -10.03 -31.62
C GLU A 209 5.52 -10.66 -30.75
N LYS A 210 4.27 -10.61 -31.22
CA LYS A 210 3.11 -10.98 -30.40
C LYS A 210 2.03 -11.72 -31.16
N ASN A 211 1.10 -12.30 -30.41
CA ASN A 211 -0.10 -12.98 -30.92
C ASN A 211 0.18 -14.23 -31.77
N VAL A 212 1.19 -15.00 -31.40
CA VAL A 212 1.44 -16.33 -31.97
C VAL A 212 0.62 -17.35 -31.18
N ASP A 213 -0.09 -18.27 -31.85
CA ASP A 213 -0.85 -19.32 -31.16
C ASP A 213 0.08 -20.30 -30.44
N PHE A 214 -0.20 -20.62 -29.18
CA PHE A 214 0.61 -21.55 -28.38
C PHE A 214 0.82 -22.90 -29.08
N GLU A 215 -0.25 -23.51 -29.60
CA GLU A 215 -0.22 -24.80 -30.31
C GLU A 215 0.77 -24.85 -31.48
N LYS A 216 1.03 -23.70 -32.13
CA LYS A 216 1.93 -23.64 -33.29
C LYS A 216 3.40 -23.66 -32.88
N LEU A 217 3.74 -23.00 -31.78
CA LEU A 217 5.13 -22.82 -31.36
C LEU A 217 5.54 -23.75 -30.21
N TYR A 218 4.58 -24.30 -29.46
CA TYR A 218 4.82 -25.21 -28.35
C TYR A 218 5.77 -26.37 -28.71
N PRO A 219 5.61 -27.08 -29.85
CA PRO A 219 6.52 -28.17 -30.21
C PRO A 219 7.98 -27.73 -30.38
N PHE A 220 8.22 -26.46 -30.72
CA PHE A 220 9.54 -25.87 -30.90
C PHE A 220 10.16 -25.41 -29.57
N ILE A 221 9.37 -24.83 -28.68
CA ILE A 221 9.87 -24.23 -27.43
C ILE A 221 9.82 -25.18 -26.21
N LYS A 222 9.16 -26.34 -26.31
CA LYS A 222 8.92 -27.23 -25.17
C LYS A 222 10.19 -27.66 -24.42
N ASP A 223 11.30 -27.79 -25.17
CA ASP A 223 12.59 -28.26 -24.67
C ASP A 223 13.49 -27.10 -24.22
N PHE A 224 13.06 -25.85 -24.41
CA PHE A 224 13.84 -24.68 -23.97
C PHE A 224 13.85 -24.58 -22.44
N PRO A 225 14.94 -24.05 -21.86
CA PRO A 225 15.04 -23.86 -20.42
C PRO A 225 14.19 -22.66 -19.97
N SER A 226 13.68 -22.74 -18.75
CA SER A 226 13.18 -21.56 -18.02
C SER A 226 14.33 -20.91 -17.24
N PRO A 227 14.25 -19.59 -16.97
CA PRO A 227 15.22 -18.92 -16.12
C PRO A 227 15.34 -19.61 -14.76
N LYS A 228 16.56 -19.98 -14.40
CA LYS A 228 16.84 -20.59 -13.11
C LYS A 228 16.78 -19.51 -12.04
N THR A 229 15.85 -19.64 -11.10
CA THR A 229 15.70 -18.72 -9.96
C THR A 229 15.67 -19.48 -8.65
N VAL A 230 16.40 -18.97 -7.66
CA VAL A 230 16.38 -19.43 -6.26
C VAL A 230 15.78 -18.32 -5.41
N ILE A 231 14.88 -18.64 -4.51
CA ILE A 231 14.25 -17.69 -3.59
C ILE A 231 14.55 -18.13 -2.16
N LEU A 232 15.14 -17.21 -1.39
CA LEU A 232 15.32 -17.32 0.05
C LEU A 232 14.29 -16.40 0.73
N ASN A 233 13.39 -16.99 1.49
CA ASN A 233 12.40 -16.28 2.28
C ASN A 233 12.99 -15.97 3.66
N VAL A 234 13.51 -14.75 3.83
CA VAL A 234 14.11 -14.31 5.10
C VAL A 234 13.00 -13.95 6.08
N PRO A 235 12.96 -14.50 7.30
CA PRO A 235 11.92 -14.16 8.28
C PRO A 235 11.87 -12.65 8.56
N LYS A 236 10.69 -12.03 8.43
CA LYS A 236 10.51 -10.62 8.77
C LYS A 236 10.44 -10.46 10.28
N THR A 237 11.26 -9.57 10.82
CA THR A 237 11.20 -9.23 12.24
C THR A 237 9.90 -8.51 12.58
N ARG A 238 9.19 -9.01 13.61
CA ARG A 238 7.91 -8.46 14.11
C ARG A 238 8.06 -7.32 15.09
N MET A 239 9.28 -6.84 15.31
CA MET A 239 9.53 -5.70 16.18
C MET A 239 8.93 -4.43 15.60
N THR A 240 8.56 -3.52 16.48
CA THR A 240 8.17 -2.15 16.16
C THR A 240 9.27 -1.18 16.60
N ILE A 241 9.28 0.03 16.04
CA ILE A 241 10.38 0.99 16.26
C ILE A 241 10.51 1.38 17.74
N ASP A 242 9.40 1.39 18.49
CA ASP A 242 9.40 1.67 19.93
C ASP A 242 10.15 0.61 20.77
N GLN A 243 10.39 -0.58 20.20
CA GLN A 243 11.14 -1.66 20.82
C GLN A 243 12.64 -1.61 20.49
N PHE A 244 13.07 -0.73 19.58
CA PHE A 244 14.49 -0.57 19.29
C PHE A 244 15.22 0.05 20.47
N THR A 245 16.31 -0.59 20.86
CA THR A 245 17.18 -0.16 21.95
C THR A 245 18.48 0.39 21.41
N GLU A 246 18.94 1.53 21.93
CA GLU A 246 20.26 2.07 21.63
C GLU A 246 21.34 1.13 22.17
N LYS A 247 22.34 0.83 21.35
CA LYS A 247 23.43 -0.10 21.66
C LYS A 247 24.27 0.32 22.87
N LYS A 248 24.42 1.63 23.11
CA LYS A 248 25.23 2.17 24.20
C LYS A 248 24.52 2.15 25.55
N SER A 249 23.26 2.61 25.60
CA SER A 249 22.52 2.76 26.85
C SER A 249 21.61 1.57 27.16
N GLY A 250 21.25 0.77 26.16
CA GLY A 250 20.21 -0.26 26.25
C GLY A 250 18.78 0.30 26.35
N GLU A 251 18.61 1.62 26.23
CA GLU A 251 17.31 2.27 26.38
C GLU A 251 16.53 2.27 25.06
N THR A 252 15.20 2.12 25.16
CA THR A 252 14.34 2.19 23.98
C THR A 252 14.26 3.62 23.44
N LEU A 253 13.92 3.77 22.16
CA LEU A 253 13.68 5.09 21.55
C LEU A 253 12.70 5.94 22.38
N ASN A 254 11.67 5.32 22.95
CA ASN A 254 10.72 6.02 23.82
C ASN A 254 11.40 6.64 25.04
N ARG A 255 12.27 5.90 25.74
CA ARG A 255 13.00 6.39 26.91
C ARG A 255 14.00 7.47 26.55
N LEU A 256 14.68 7.33 25.41
CA LEU A 256 15.60 8.34 24.90
C LEU A 256 14.88 9.67 24.63
N LEU A 257 13.68 9.63 24.04
CA LEU A 257 12.87 10.81 23.76
C LEU A 257 12.24 11.41 25.03
N GLU A 258 11.81 10.59 25.99
CA GLU A 258 11.37 11.08 27.31
C GLU A 258 12.46 11.93 27.98
N LYS A 259 13.70 11.45 28.00
CA LYS A 259 14.83 12.16 28.60
C LYS A 259 15.21 13.42 27.82
N ARG A 260 15.30 13.33 26.48
CA ARG A 260 15.67 14.47 25.62
C ARG A 260 14.74 15.66 25.83
N TYR A 261 13.43 15.41 25.83
CA TYR A 261 12.43 16.47 25.88
C TYR A 261 11.90 16.74 27.29
N ASN A 262 12.38 16.02 28.30
CA ASN A 262 11.84 16.03 29.66
C ASN A 262 10.31 15.81 29.67
N LEU A 263 9.88 14.75 28.98
CA LEU A 263 8.48 14.37 28.83
C LEU A 263 8.24 12.97 29.37
N LYS A 264 6.96 12.67 29.61
CA LYS A 264 6.48 11.35 29.97
C LYS A 264 5.71 10.75 28.80
N SER A 265 6.10 9.55 28.37
CA SER A 265 5.39 8.84 27.32
C SER A 265 4.05 8.30 27.81
N VAL A 266 3.10 8.25 26.88
CA VAL A 266 1.75 7.74 27.06
C VAL A 266 1.41 6.97 25.78
N SER A 267 0.78 5.81 25.93
CA SER A 267 0.27 5.09 24.77
C SER A 267 -0.71 5.96 23.99
N LYS A 268 -0.53 6.07 22.67
CA LYS A 268 -1.42 6.86 21.79
C LYS A 268 -2.89 6.45 21.90
N ASN A 269 -3.17 5.22 22.32
CA ASN A 269 -4.52 4.67 22.44
C ASN A 269 -5.15 4.89 23.84
N ASP A 270 -4.45 5.55 24.77
CA ASP A 270 -4.99 5.85 26.10
C ASP A 270 -5.99 7.01 26.04
N LYS A 271 -7.27 6.64 25.91
CA LYS A 271 -8.38 7.60 25.85
C LYS A 271 -8.58 8.39 27.15
N ASN A 272 -8.14 7.87 28.30
CA ASN A 272 -8.27 8.58 29.57
C ASN A 272 -7.22 9.69 29.65
N ALA A 273 -5.97 9.34 29.34
CA ALA A 273 -4.90 10.32 29.27
C ALA A 273 -5.18 11.41 28.23
N ALA A 274 -5.75 11.07 27.07
CA ALA A 274 -6.11 12.04 26.04
C ALA A 274 -7.24 13.01 26.45
N LYS A 275 -8.10 12.60 27.39
CA LYS A 275 -9.14 13.48 27.96
C LYS A 275 -8.57 14.39 29.03
N GLU A 276 -7.65 13.88 29.84
CA GLU A 276 -7.14 14.57 31.03
C GLU A 276 -5.96 15.51 30.71
N PHE A 277 -5.08 15.12 29.80
CA PHE A 277 -3.80 15.79 29.57
C PHE A 277 -3.65 16.29 28.14
N GLN A 278 -2.85 17.34 27.97
CA GLN A 278 -2.36 17.71 26.66
C GLN A 278 -1.33 16.68 26.21
N LEU A 279 -1.56 16.08 25.05
CA LEU A 279 -0.68 15.10 24.45
C LEU A 279 -0.01 15.71 23.21
N TYR A 280 1.29 15.43 23.07
CA TYR A 280 2.11 15.79 21.93
C TYR A 280 2.58 14.52 21.24
N ASN A 281 2.33 14.43 19.94
CA ASN A 281 2.45 13.19 19.19
C ASN A 281 3.73 13.17 18.36
N ILE A 282 4.34 12.00 18.28
CA ILE A 282 5.40 11.67 17.34
C ILE A 282 5.00 10.35 16.67
N SER A 283 5.00 10.35 15.35
CA SER A 283 4.86 9.12 14.56
C SER A 283 5.87 9.10 13.43
N MET A 284 6.47 7.95 13.17
CA MET A 284 7.47 7.79 12.13
C MET A 284 7.47 6.39 11.54
N SER A 285 8.08 6.29 10.36
CA SER A 285 8.41 5.03 9.69
C SER A 285 9.81 5.16 9.10
N GLY A 286 10.48 4.04 8.89
CA GLY A 286 11.84 4.06 8.36
C GLY A 286 12.43 2.68 8.16
N TYR A 287 13.65 2.63 7.64
CA TYR A 287 14.43 1.41 7.51
C TYR A 287 15.44 1.29 8.64
N MET A 288 15.43 0.18 9.38
CA MET A 288 16.55 -0.18 10.25
C MET A 288 17.62 -0.85 9.40
N THR A 289 18.81 -0.24 9.33
CA THR A 289 19.97 -0.82 8.67
C THR A 289 20.59 -1.91 9.53
N ARG A 290 21.29 -2.86 8.88
CA ARG A 290 22.08 -3.89 9.58
C ARG A 290 23.20 -3.34 10.47
N PHE A 291 23.48 -2.03 10.37
CA PHE A 291 24.49 -1.32 11.15
C PHE A 291 23.91 -0.53 12.32
N GLY A 292 22.59 -0.60 12.53
CA GLY A 292 21.92 0.03 13.67
C GLY A 292 21.43 1.46 13.42
N PHE A 293 21.47 1.96 12.18
CA PHE A 293 20.93 3.27 11.84
C PHE A 293 19.49 3.19 11.38
N LEU A 294 18.65 4.13 11.82
CA LEU A 294 17.24 4.25 11.42
C LEU A 294 17.10 5.34 10.34
N GLU A 295 16.94 4.92 9.09
CA GLU A 295 16.70 5.82 7.95
C GLU A 295 15.21 6.17 7.87
N LEU A 296 14.83 7.37 8.29
CA LEU A 296 13.43 7.80 8.32
C LEU A 296 12.86 7.99 6.90
N THR A 297 11.69 7.38 6.63
CA THR A 297 10.90 7.64 5.42
C THR A 297 9.74 8.61 5.68
N SER A 298 9.25 8.66 6.92
CA SER A 298 8.24 9.63 7.33
C SER A 298 8.43 10.05 8.77
N LEU A 299 8.12 11.31 9.05
CA LEU A 299 8.11 11.87 10.40
C LEU A 299 6.99 12.91 10.51
N ASN A 300 6.02 12.62 11.37
CA ASN A 300 4.91 13.51 11.73
C ASN A 300 4.98 13.80 13.22
N ILE A 301 5.06 15.08 13.56
CA ILE A 301 5.21 15.57 14.93
C ILE A 301 4.32 16.78 15.19
N ASP A 302 3.90 16.94 16.44
CA ASP A 302 3.24 18.17 16.88
C ASP A 302 4.25 19.32 17.02
N ALA A 303 3.76 20.56 16.91
CA ALA A 303 4.57 21.79 16.91
C ALA A 303 5.42 22.04 18.17
N LYS A 304 5.26 21.22 19.23
CA LYS A 304 6.13 21.24 20.41
C LYS A 304 7.56 20.77 20.08
N PHE A 305 7.71 19.94 19.06
CA PHE A 305 8.98 19.34 18.69
C PHE A 305 9.59 20.10 17.51
N ASP A 306 10.90 20.34 17.57
CA ASP A 306 11.66 20.81 16.41
C ASP A 306 11.96 19.61 15.51
N LYS A 307 11.55 19.70 14.24
CA LYS A 307 11.66 18.60 13.28
C LYS A 307 13.10 18.30 12.90
N GLU A 308 13.90 19.33 12.66
CA GLU A 308 15.29 19.17 12.21
C GLU A 308 16.16 18.63 13.34
N ASP A 309 15.95 19.15 14.56
CA ASP A 309 16.62 18.66 15.76
C ASP A 309 16.29 17.20 16.05
N LEU A 310 15.01 16.80 15.92
CA LEU A 310 14.59 15.42 16.16
C LEU A 310 15.18 14.46 15.12
N VAL A 311 15.19 14.84 13.84
CA VAL A 311 15.81 14.02 12.78
C VAL A 311 17.28 13.81 13.09
N LYS A 312 18.02 14.90 13.35
CA LYS A 312 19.44 14.82 13.68
C LYS A 312 19.70 13.93 14.92
N TYR A 313 18.86 14.07 15.95
CA TYR A 313 19.00 13.24 17.13
C TYR A 313 18.78 11.75 16.82
N ILE A 314 17.81 11.41 15.97
CA ILE A 314 17.56 10.02 15.57
C ILE A 314 18.72 9.47 14.71
N ASP A 315 19.24 10.29 13.79
CA ASP A 315 20.38 9.91 12.93
C ASP A 315 21.66 9.62 13.76
N ASP A 316 21.83 10.31 14.90
CA ASP A 316 22.94 10.10 15.82
C ASP A 316 22.79 8.84 16.71
N ILE A 317 21.60 8.22 16.77
CA ILE A 317 21.36 7.00 17.57
C ILE A 317 21.82 5.76 16.81
N ASN A 318 22.65 4.95 17.47
CA ASN A 318 23.01 3.62 17.00
C ASN A 318 22.22 2.55 17.78
N PHE A 319 21.23 1.96 17.14
CA PHE A 319 20.39 0.90 17.68
C PHE A 319 21.05 -0.47 17.57
N ASP A 320 20.65 -1.41 18.43
CA ASP A 320 21.05 -2.81 18.29
C ASP A 320 20.35 -3.46 17.08
N PRO A 321 21.09 -3.85 16.01
CA PRO A 321 20.51 -4.46 14.83
C PRO A 321 20.40 -5.99 14.96
N ALA A 322 20.57 -6.59 16.14
CA ALA A 322 20.59 -8.05 16.34
C ALA A 322 19.36 -8.79 15.78
N THR A 323 18.27 -8.06 15.53
CA THR A 323 17.04 -8.62 14.97
C THR A 323 16.92 -8.45 13.46
N ILE A 324 17.87 -7.79 12.80
CA ILE A 324 17.95 -7.74 11.34
C ILE A 324 18.81 -8.91 10.86
N ASP A 325 18.24 -9.75 10.00
CA ASP A 325 18.95 -10.88 9.43
C ASP A 325 20.17 -10.41 8.62
N ASN A 326 21.29 -11.14 8.74
CA ASN A 326 22.55 -10.80 8.09
C ASN A 326 22.50 -10.77 6.55
N VAL A 327 21.50 -11.43 5.96
CA VAL A 327 21.26 -11.42 4.51
C VAL A 327 20.71 -10.06 4.05
N LEU A 328 19.99 -9.35 4.93
CA LEU A 328 19.35 -8.08 4.59
C LEU A 328 20.29 -6.91 4.89
N PRO A 329 20.45 -5.94 3.96
CA PRO A 329 21.17 -4.70 4.27
C PRO A 329 20.36 -3.80 5.20
N LYS A 330 19.03 -3.82 5.09
CA LYS A 330 18.07 -3.10 5.93
C LYS A 330 16.67 -3.70 5.81
N GLN A 331 15.80 -3.38 6.76
CA GLN A 331 14.39 -3.78 6.77
C GLN A 331 13.49 -2.57 7.09
N TYR A 332 12.33 -2.48 6.44
CA TYR A 332 11.33 -1.45 6.66
C TYR A 332 10.46 -1.70 7.91
N PHE A 333 10.20 -0.62 8.65
CA PHE A 333 9.32 -0.58 9.81
C PHE A 333 8.34 0.57 9.69
N ASN A 334 7.05 0.25 9.76
CA ASN A 334 5.94 1.17 9.51
C ASN A 334 5.24 1.67 10.78
N TYR A 335 5.72 1.28 11.96
CA TYR A 335 5.02 1.55 13.22
C TYR A 335 5.94 2.12 14.30
N TYR A 336 5.91 3.44 14.40
CA TYR A 336 6.17 4.19 15.60
C TYR A 336 5.04 5.20 15.78
N ALA A 337 4.33 5.17 16.90
CA ALA A 337 3.29 6.14 17.19
C ALA A 337 3.12 6.31 18.70
N MET A 338 3.73 7.37 19.23
CA MET A 338 3.72 7.67 20.66
C MET A 338 3.19 9.05 20.95
N SER A 339 2.56 9.16 22.11
CA SER A 339 2.13 10.43 22.69
C SER A 339 2.99 10.74 23.89
N TYR A 340 3.21 12.03 24.12
CA TYR A 340 4.01 12.56 25.21
C TYR A 340 3.24 13.63 25.94
N ARG A 341 3.50 13.78 27.24
CA ARG A 341 2.95 14.87 28.04
C ARG A 341 4.00 15.41 29.00
N ASN A 342 3.69 16.56 29.59
CA ASN A 342 4.46 17.05 30.72
C ASN A 342 4.48 15.98 31.85
N PRO A 343 5.64 15.66 32.45
CA PRO A 343 5.72 14.69 33.54
C PRO A 343 4.93 15.12 34.79
N ASN A 344 4.76 16.43 35.01
CA ASN A 344 3.95 16.98 36.08
C ASN A 344 2.48 17.02 35.66
N ASP A 345 1.63 16.25 36.34
CA ASP A 345 0.21 16.12 36.02
C ASP A 345 -0.57 17.44 36.10
N ASN A 346 -0.21 18.35 37.02
CA ASN A 346 -0.86 19.65 37.11
C ASN A 346 -0.54 20.51 35.89
N VAL A 347 0.74 20.56 35.50
CA VAL A 347 1.17 21.31 34.31
C VAL A 347 0.55 20.72 33.04
N ALA A 348 0.50 19.38 32.92
CA ALA A 348 -0.14 18.70 31.78
C ALA A 348 -1.65 18.99 31.67
N ARG A 349 -2.35 19.13 32.81
CA ARG A 349 -3.77 19.54 32.85
C ARG A 349 -3.95 21.01 32.51
N ASP A 350 -3.08 21.89 33.01
CA ASP A 350 -3.13 23.32 32.69
C ASP A 350 -2.86 23.56 31.20
N GLU A 351 -1.89 22.86 30.61
CA GLU A 351 -1.64 22.83 29.16
C GLU A 351 -2.88 22.38 28.38
N LYS A 352 -3.61 21.36 28.88
CA LYS A 352 -4.86 20.86 28.26
C LYS A 352 -5.95 21.92 28.26
N ILE A 353 -6.17 22.55 29.41
CA ILE A 353 -7.17 23.63 29.56
C ILE A 353 -6.84 24.79 28.62
N ALA A 354 -5.56 25.20 28.55
CA ALA A 354 -5.11 26.25 27.66
C ALA A 354 -5.32 25.89 26.18
N TYR A 355 -4.98 24.65 25.80
CA TYR A 355 -5.18 24.13 24.45
C TYR A 355 -6.67 24.09 24.06
N ASP A 356 -7.53 23.56 24.92
CA ASP A 356 -8.98 23.48 24.66
C ASP A 356 -9.61 24.88 24.58
N LYS A 357 -9.14 25.82 25.40
CA LYS A 357 -9.54 27.23 25.32
C LYS A 357 -9.12 27.85 23.99
N ALA A 358 -7.89 27.61 23.54
CA ALA A 358 -7.37 28.10 22.27
C ALA A 358 -8.15 27.50 21.08
N LEU A 359 -8.44 26.19 21.09
CA LEU A 359 -9.29 25.54 20.09
C LEU A 359 -10.68 26.16 20.02
N LYS A 360 -11.30 26.41 21.18
CA LYS A 360 -12.62 27.07 21.24
C LYS A 360 -12.57 28.48 20.67
N GLN A 361 -11.54 29.26 21.00
CA GLN A 361 -11.35 30.60 20.45
C GLN A 361 -11.12 30.58 18.94
N GLU A 362 -10.32 29.64 18.44
CA GLU A 362 -10.06 29.47 17.02
C GLU A 362 -11.33 29.06 16.27
N ARG A 363 -12.15 28.17 16.84
CA ARG A 363 -13.46 27.83 16.26
C ARG A 363 -14.35 29.09 16.12
N ILE A 364 -14.49 29.87 17.19
CA ILE A 364 -15.26 31.13 17.17
C ILE A 364 -14.70 32.11 16.13
N ARG A 365 -13.38 32.16 15.96
CA ARG A 365 -12.74 32.98 14.93
C ARG A 365 -13.13 32.49 13.53
N ARG A 366 -13.00 31.18 13.26
CA ARG A 366 -13.30 30.53 11.98
C ARG A 366 -14.76 30.64 11.56
N GLU A 367 -15.69 30.76 12.51
CA GLU A 367 -17.11 31.05 12.24
C GLU A 367 -17.33 32.40 11.55
N ARG A 368 -16.39 33.34 11.67
CA ARG A 368 -16.51 34.69 11.10
C ARG A 368 -15.72 34.88 9.80
N LEU A 369 -14.86 33.92 9.45
CA LEU A 369 -14.01 34.01 8.27
C LEU A 369 -14.79 33.62 7.02
N ASP A 370 -14.59 34.39 5.96
CA ASP A 370 -15.05 34.01 4.64
C ASP A 370 -14.09 33.07 3.90
N THR A 371 -12.85 33.00 4.37
CA THR A 371 -11.75 32.27 3.75
C THR A 371 -10.92 31.58 4.81
N ILE A 372 -10.67 30.28 4.64
CA ILE A 372 -9.79 29.48 5.51
C ILE A 372 -8.79 28.75 4.61
N ASN A 373 -7.50 28.87 4.91
CA ASN A 373 -6.41 28.23 4.16
C ASN A 373 -6.47 28.46 2.63
N GLY A 374 -6.86 29.67 2.22
CA GLY A 374 -7.00 30.03 0.80
C GLY A 374 -8.30 29.59 0.12
N PHE A 375 -9.19 28.89 0.84
CA PHE A 375 -10.48 28.46 0.31
C PHE A 375 -11.61 29.33 0.83
N PHE A 376 -12.44 29.83 -0.09
CA PHE A 376 -13.68 30.49 0.28
C PHE A 376 -14.63 29.47 0.92
N ILE A 377 -15.21 29.84 2.06
CA ILE A 377 -16.06 28.98 2.87
C ILE A 377 -17.51 29.35 2.59
N PRO A 378 -18.36 28.47 2.04
CA PRO A 378 -19.77 28.80 1.85
C PRO A 378 -20.50 29.15 3.16
N ARG A 379 -21.52 30.02 3.12
CA ARG A 379 -22.39 30.35 4.26
C ARG A 379 -23.65 29.50 4.30
N SER A 380 -23.98 28.85 3.19
CA SER A 380 -25.21 28.08 3.02
C SER A 380 -25.03 26.93 2.05
N LEU A 381 -26.05 26.09 1.97
CA LEU A 381 -26.12 25.01 1.00
C LEU A 381 -26.14 25.54 -0.45
N GLU A 382 -26.85 26.64 -0.72
CA GLU A 382 -26.88 27.28 -2.04
C GLU A 382 -25.51 27.84 -2.45
N GLU A 383 -24.83 28.55 -1.54
CA GLU A 383 -23.49 29.08 -1.81
C GLU A 383 -22.48 27.94 -2.01
N SER A 384 -22.71 26.77 -1.40
CA SER A 384 -21.89 25.59 -1.61
C SER A 384 -21.95 25.12 -3.06
N PHE A 385 -23.11 25.15 -3.71
CA PHE A 385 -23.26 24.77 -5.12
C PHE A 385 -22.48 25.72 -6.03
N LEU A 386 -22.56 27.02 -5.77
CA LEU A 386 -21.83 28.03 -6.53
C LEU A 386 -20.32 27.88 -6.42
N GLN A 387 -19.81 27.46 -5.26
CA GLN A 387 -18.39 27.20 -5.10
C GLN A 387 -17.98 25.89 -5.76
N LEU A 388 -18.82 24.85 -5.71
CA LEU A 388 -18.57 23.59 -6.41
C LEU A 388 -18.51 23.80 -7.93
N ASP A 389 -19.38 24.62 -8.50
CA ASP A 389 -19.36 24.98 -9.93
C ASP A 389 -18.06 25.66 -10.35
N LYS A 390 -17.44 26.44 -9.46
CA LYS A 390 -16.16 27.13 -9.72
C LYS A 390 -14.95 26.19 -9.65
N ILE A 391 -14.94 25.25 -8.70
CA ILE A 391 -13.77 24.39 -8.45
C ILE A 391 -13.80 23.08 -9.24
N MET A 392 -14.98 22.60 -9.64
CA MET A 392 -15.12 21.35 -10.39
C MET A 392 -15.29 21.63 -11.89
N PRO A 393 -14.43 21.11 -12.78
CA PRO A 393 -14.67 21.20 -14.21
C PRO A 393 -15.88 20.36 -14.65
N GLU A 394 -16.40 20.64 -15.84
CA GLU A 394 -17.67 20.06 -16.33
C GLU A 394 -17.62 18.52 -16.41
N LYS A 395 -16.48 17.95 -16.79
CA LYS A 395 -16.29 16.50 -16.90
C LYS A 395 -16.48 15.82 -15.55
N GLU A 396 -15.91 16.37 -14.49
CA GLU A 396 -15.99 15.87 -13.13
C GLU A 396 -17.41 15.99 -12.58
N ARG A 397 -18.14 17.07 -12.92
CA ARG A 397 -19.56 17.22 -12.58
C ARG A 397 -20.42 16.14 -13.23
N LYS A 398 -20.17 15.80 -14.50
CA LYS A 398 -20.87 14.69 -15.19
C LYS A 398 -20.60 13.33 -14.54
N ILE A 399 -19.34 13.08 -14.14
CA ILE A 399 -18.98 11.87 -13.38
C ILE A 399 -19.75 11.83 -12.07
N LEU A 400 -19.80 12.95 -11.33
CA LEU A 400 -20.50 13.01 -10.04
C LEU A 400 -21.99 12.66 -10.16
N VAL A 401 -22.67 13.16 -11.20
CA VAL A 401 -24.07 12.80 -11.49
C VAL A 401 -24.24 11.30 -11.76
N SER A 402 -23.31 10.67 -12.48
CA SER A 402 -23.34 9.22 -12.73
C SER A 402 -23.17 8.37 -11.46
N LEU A 403 -22.65 8.96 -10.37
CA LEU A 403 -22.38 8.30 -9.10
C LEU A 403 -23.49 8.51 -8.04
N GLU A 404 -24.63 9.10 -8.39
CA GLU A 404 -25.71 9.42 -7.44
C GLU A 404 -26.14 8.24 -6.55
N ASN A 405 -26.23 7.04 -7.11
CA ASN A 405 -26.62 5.83 -6.39
C ASN A 405 -25.45 5.12 -5.68
N GLN A 406 -24.28 5.76 -5.62
CA GLN A 406 -23.03 5.23 -5.05
C GLN A 406 -22.40 6.24 -4.08
N PRO A 407 -23.10 6.60 -2.98
CA PRO A 407 -22.65 7.64 -2.05
C PRO A 407 -21.29 7.38 -1.43
N ASP A 408 -20.94 6.10 -1.23
CA ASP A 408 -19.64 5.72 -0.70
C ASP A 408 -18.48 6.11 -1.62
N LYS A 409 -18.72 6.22 -2.94
CA LYS A 409 -17.66 6.59 -3.90
C LYS A 409 -17.29 8.07 -3.84
N TYR A 410 -18.24 8.96 -3.57
CA TYR A 410 -17.96 10.41 -3.49
C TYR A 410 -17.80 10.91 -2.05
N ASN A 411 -18.31 10.18 -1.05
CA ASN A 411 -18.26 10.57 0.36
C ASN A 411 -17.36 9.68 1.23
N SER A 412 -16.46 8.90 0.62
CA SER A 412 -15.49 8.07 1.32
C SER A 412 -14.63 8.88 2.30
N ASP A 413 -14.13 8.19 3.33
CA ASP A 413 -13.12 8.71 4.26
C ASP A 413 -11.68 8.51 3.74
N THR A 414 -11.50 7.71 2.68
CA THR A 414 -10.20 7.37 2.09
C THR A 414 -9.77 8.26 0.92
N GLY A 415 -10.62 9.22 0.50
CA GLY A 415 -10.36 10.12 -0.63
C GLY A 415 -11.65 10.58 -1.31
N GLY A 416 -11.58 11.66 -2.10
CA GLY A 416 -12.70 12.18 -2.90
C GLY A 416 -13.31 13.50 -2.41
N LEU A 417 -14.43 13.89 -3.04
CA LEU A 417 -15.04 15.21 -2.84
C LEU A 417 -15.55 15.43 -1.41
N GLY A 418 -16.10 14.39 -0.76
CA GLY A 418 -16.62 14.49 0.60
C GLY A 418 -15.54 14.86 1.62
N ILE A 419 -14.41 14.15 1.64
CA ILE A 419 -13.30 14.48 2.56
C ILE A 419 -12.68 15.84 2.21
N TRP A 420 -12.59 16.18 0.92
CA TRP A 420 -12.13 17.50 0.48
C TRP A 420 -13.02 18.62 1.05
N ILE A 421 -14.35 18.48 0.97
CA ILE A 421 -15.31 19.43 1.55
C ILE A 421 -15.13 19.51 3.07
N ARG A 422 -15.02 18.36 3.75
CA ARG A 422 -14.87 18.33 5.22
C ARG A 422 -13.63 19.07 5.72
N THR A 423 -12.51 18.90 5.02
CA THR A 423 -11.23 19.51 5.37
C THR A 423 -11.16 20.98 4.94
N ASN A 424 -11.41 21.27 3.66
CA ASN A 424 -11.15 22.60 3.08
C ASN A 424 -12.24 23.62 3.43
N TRP A 425 -13.49 23.20 3.60
CA TRP A 425 -14.56 24.08 4.07
C TRP A 425 -14.70 24.10 5.60
N GLY A 426 -13.76 23.47 6.32
CA GLY A 426 -13.67 23.54 7.78
C GLY A 426 -14.84 22.89 8.52
N ILE A 427 -15.48 21.86 7.97
CA ILE A 427 -16.58 21.15 8.64
C ILE A 427 -16.05 20.32 9.83
N ILE A 428 -14.79 19.88 9.81
CA ILE A 428 -14.19 19.14 10.93
C ILE A 428 -13.81 20.10 12.07
N ASP A 429 -13.02 21.11 11.75
CA ASP A 429 -12.41 21.98 12.76
C ASP A 429 -13.30 23.14 13.21
N GLY A 430 -14.23 23.58 12.35
CA GLY A 430 -15.08 24.75 12.56
C GLY A 430 -15.06 25.72 11.39
N SER A 431 -16.23 26.21 11.00
CA SER A 431 -16.41 27.22 9.96
C SER A 431 -17.83 27.77 9.97
N ARG A 432 -18.07 28.89 9.27
CA ARG A 432 -19.43 29.42 9.08
C ARG A 432 -20.38 28.45 8.38
N LEU A 433 -19.86 27.56 7.52
CA LEU A 433 -20.65 26.52 6.89
C LEU A 433 -21.07 25.46 7.90
N GLN A 434 -20.13 25.03 8.76
CA GLN A 434 -20.43 24.09 9.83
C GLN A 434 -21.53 24.66 10.75
N THR A 435 -21.44 25.94 11.12
CA THR A 435 -22.47 26.62 11.92
C THR A 435 -23.84 26.60 11.23
N TYR A 436 -23.91 26.89 9.93
CA TYR A 436 -25.15 26.81 9.16
C TYR A 436 -25.85 25.44 9.26
N PHE A 437 -25.09 24.34 9.30
CA PHE A 437 -25.64 22.99 9.49
C PHE A 437 -25.94 22.65 10.95
N ASN A 438 -25.10 23.09 11.89
CA ASN A 438 -25.31 22.91 13.33
C ASN A 438 -26.61 23.59 13.80
N GLU A 439 -26.90 24.79 13.29
CA GLU A 439 -28.16 25.51 13.47
C GLU A 439 -29.38 24.74 12.95
N ARG A 440 -29.20 23.59 12.30
CA ARG A 440 -30.26 22.69 11.79
C ARG A 440 -30.13 21.29 12.36
N ASN A 441 -29.50 21.15 13.53
CA ASN A 441 -29.30 19.89 14.25
C ASN A 441 -28.43 18.86 13.49
N LEU A 442 -27.51 19.32 12.63
CA LEU A 442 -26.59 18.47 11.86
C LEU A 442 -25.14 18.73 12.28
N PHE A 443 -24.57 17.84 13.08
CA PHE A 443 -23.23 17.99 13.66
C PHE A 443 -22.18 17.03 13.07
N ASP A 444 -22.62 15.93 12.44
CA ASP A 444 -21.73 14.91 11.90
C ASP A 444 -21.11 15.38 10.57
N PRO A 445 -19.76 15.57 10.50
CA PRO A 445 -19.10 16.07 9.30
C PRO A 445 -19.34 15.22 8.06
N LYS A 446 -19.41 13.89 8.20
CA LYS A 446 -19.62 12.95 7.09
C LYS A 446 -21.04 13.04 6.56
N LYS A 447 -22.03 13.24 7.44
CA LYS A 447 -23.42 13.52 7.03
C LYS A 447 -23.54 14.87 6.33
N ILE A 448 -22.91 15.91 6.86
CA ILE A 448 -22.94 17.24 6.26
C ILE A 448 -22.37 17.20 4.84
N SER A 449 -21.18 16.62 4.63
CA SER A 449 -20.61 16.51 3.28
C SER A 449 -21.45 15.64 2.35
N ALA A 450 -22.03 14.54 2.85
CA ALA A 450 -22.96 13.71 2.06
C ALA A 450 -24.16 14.52 1.56
N ILE A 451 -24.76 15.34 2.45
CA ILE A 451 -25.90 16.20 2.13
C ILE A 451 -25.50 17.22 1.07
N ILE A 452 -24.40 17.93 1.26
CA ILE A 452 -23.92 18.93 0.29
C ILE A 452 -23.81 18.29 -1.10
N VAL A 453 -23.12 17.15 -1.20
CA VAL A 453 -22.90 16.47 -2.50
C VAL A 453 -24.21 15.95 -3.08
N ALA A 454 -25.06 15.32 -2.28
CA ALA A 454 -26.34 14.79 -2.75
C ALA A 454 -27.28 15.89 -3.26
N GLN A 455 -27.36 17.03 -2.57
CA GLN A 455 -28.16 18.16 -3.02
C GLN A 455 -27.51 18.86 -4.23
N TYR A 456 -26.18 18.88 -4.31
CA TYR A 456 -25.48 19.41 -5.49
C TYR A 456 -25.76 18.57 -6.74
N ILE A 457 -25.83 17.23 -6.63
CA ILE A 457 -26.23 16.36 -7.74
C ILE A 457 -27.64 16.71 -8.25
N LYS A 458 -28.59 16.97 -7.36
CA LYS A 458 -29.94 17.43 -7.74
C LYS A 458 -29.91 18.77 -8.45
N TYR A 459 -29.10 19.70 -7.95
CA TYR A 459 -28.86 21.00 -8.59
C TYR A 459 -28.28 20.83 -10.01
N LEU A 460 -27.29 19.95 -10.21
CA LEU A 460 -26.72 19.64 -11.53
C LEU A 460 -27.70 19.01 -12.51
N LYS A 461 -28.75 18.36 -12.01
CA LYS A 461 -29.87 17.83 -12.80
C LYS A 461 -30.94 18.89 -13.11
N ASN A 462 -30.68 20.16 -12.80
CA ASN A 462 -31.60 21.28 -12.97
C ASN A 462 -32.89 21.13 -12.16
N GLU A 463 -32.87 20.45 -11.02
CA GLU A 463 -33.98 20.48 -10.09
C GLU A 463 -34.15 21.91 -9.53
N SER A 464 -35.39 22.39 -9.47
CA SER A 464 -35.68 23.76 -9.04
C SER A 464 -35.67 23.88 -7.52
N GLN A 465 -35.10 24.98 -7.00
CA GLN A 465 -35.18 25.37 -5.59
C GLN A 465 -34.60 24.32 -4.60
N VAL A 466 -33.63 23.51 -5.02
CA VAL A 466 -33.07 22.40 -4.21
C VAL A 466 -32.66 22.85 -2.80
N ALA A 467 -31.85 23.91 -2.69
CA ALA A 467 -31.39 24.41 -1.39
C ALA A 467 -32.56 24.88 -0.51
N ARG A 468 -33.49 25.67 -1.05
CA ARG A 468 -34.67 26.17 -0.33
C ARG A 468 -35.59 25.04 0.14
N ASN A 469 -35.79 24.03 -0.72
CA ASN A 469 -36.59 22.85 -0.38
C ASN A 469 -35.96 22.05 0.76
N TRP A 470 -34.63 21.91 0.73
CA TRP A 470 -33.89 21.27 1.82
C TRP A 470 -33.98 22.08 3.12
N GLU A 471 -33.79 23.40 3.06
CA GLU A 471 -33.90 24.30 4.22
C GLU A 471 -35.30 24.29 4.84
N ARG A 472 -36.36 24.17 4.03
CA ARG A 472 -37.74 24.07 4.53
C ARG A 472 -37.99 22.80 5.34
N THR A 473 -37.33 21.71 4.97
CA THR A 473 -37.43 20.42 5.69
C THR A 473 -36.44 20.33 6.86
N HIS A 474 -35.49 21.26 6.95
CA HIS A 474 -34.48 21.37 8.00
C HIS A 474 -34.43 22.83 8.51
N PRO A 475 -35.49 23.30 9.19
CA PRO A 475 -35.54 24.66 9.69
C PRO A 475 -34.43 24.90 10.72
N ARG A 476 -34.05 26.17 10.88
CA ARG A 476 -33.13 26.56 11.95
C ARG A 476 -33.80 26.30 13.30
N ILE A 477 -33.04 25.72 14.24
CA ILE A 477 -33.46 25.47 15.63
C ILE A 477 -33.22 26.67 16.54
#